data_AF-A0A4S8JTK0-F1
#
_entry.id   AF-A0A4S8JTK0-F1
#
_cell.length_a   1.000
_cell.length_b   1.000
_cell.length_c   1.000
_cell.angle_alpha   90.00
_cell.angle_beta   90.00
_cell.angle_gamma   90.00
#
_symmetry.space_group_name_H-M   'P 1'
#
loop_
_entity.id
_entity.type
_entity.pdbx_description
1 polymer ?
#
loop_
_entity_poly.entity_id
_entity_poly.type
_entity_poly.pdbx_seq_one_letter_code
_entity_poly.pdbx_strand_id
1 'polypeptide(L)'
;MVATMASSPHSLFSALRSLPSPPPPRSRSLKTFALVPSPCSSCFASLYCIYRPSGLRFPLTPPKKGALRQASASAPFVAAALGKLSDAELVPVPKGPGELDGKFTSGAGVYGVYDKEGDLQFIGISRNIASSIASHSKFVPDLCHSVKVSLVDEVEPDRTVLTNAWKSWMEEHISATGKVPPGNESGNNTWVRRPQKKPDLRLMPGRNVQLTVPLEQLIDRLVKEKKVVAFIKGSRSAPLCGFSQRVIGILEAHGIDYESVDVLDEEYNYGLREALKSYSNWPTFPQVFANGELVGGCDIISSMAETGELASLLQK
;
A
#
# COMPACT_ATOMS: atom_id res chain seq x y z
N MET A 1 -26.47 -50.16 -66.27
CA MET A 1 -25.37 -50.78 -65.51
C MET A 1 -24.90 -49.74 -64.50
N VAL A 2 -25.56 -49.52 -63.36
CA VAL A 2 -25.55 -50.33 -62.12
C VAL A 2 -24.15 -50.81 -61.74
N ALA A 3 -23.50 -50.10 -60.81
CA ALA A 3 -22.58 -50.66 -59.83
C ALA A 3 -22.34 -49.64 -58.70
N THR A 4 -23.22 -49.69 -57.72
CA THR A 4 -23.04 -49.27 -56.33
C THR A 4 -21.88 -50.04 -55.70
N MET A 5 -20.93 -49.36 -55.06
CA MET A 5 -20.03 -49.97 -54.08
C MET A 5 -19.91 -49.01 -52.89
N ALA A 6 -20.64 -49.38 -51.84
CA ALA A 6 -20.59 -48.80 -50.51
C ALA A 6 -19.27 -49.18 -49.83
N SER A 7 -18.64 -48.22 -49.15
CA SER A 7 -17.62 -48.49 -48.14
C SER A 7 -18.13 -47.97 -46.80
N SER A 8 -18.31 -48.92 -45.87
CA SER A 8 -18.82 -48.71 -44.52
C SER A 8 -17.88 -47.86 -43.65
N PRO A 9 -18.42 -47.10 -42.68
CA PRO A 9 -17.63 -46.46 -41.63
C PRO A 9 -17.50 -47.44 -40.45
N HIS A 10 -16.34 -48.07 -40.32
CA HIS A 10 -15.97 -48.76 -39.08
C HIS A 10 -14.69 -48.17 -38.51
N SER A 11 -14.74 -47.92 -37.20
CA SER A 11 -13.61 -47.75 -36.28
C SER A 11 -13.07 -46.33 -36.05
N LEU A 12 -13.85 -45.51 -35.33
CA LEU A 12 -13.30 -44.48 -34.43
C LEU A 12 -14.01 -44.52 -33.06
N PHE A 13 -13.99 -45.69 -32.45
CA PHE A 13 -14.26 -45.86 -31.01
C PHE A 13 -13.28 -46.91 -30.49
N SER A 14 -12.12 -46.47 -29.99
CA SER A 14 -11.33 -47.13 -28.94
C SER A 14 -9.92 -46.51 -28.88
N ALA A 15 -9.78 -45.41 -28.14
CA ALA A 15 -8.48 -44.96 -27.62
C ALA A 15 -8.70 -44.10 -26.35
N LEU A 16 -9.50 -44.62 -25.41
CA LEU A 16 -9.59 -44.14 -24.04
C LEU A 16 -9.38 -45.35 -23.14
N ARG A 17 -8.13 -45.60 -22.74
CA ARG A 17 -7.72 -46.30 -21.52
C ARG A 17 -6.21 -46.57 -21.56
N SER A 18 -5.46 -45.83 -20.73
CA SER A 18 -4.36 -46.31 -19.86
C SER A 18 -3.44 -45.16 -19.45
N LEU A 19 -3.97 -44.17 -18.74
CA LEU A 19 -3.14 -43.32 -17.88
C LEU A 19 -3.08 -43.97 -16.49
N PRO A 20 -1.89 -44.20 -15.92
CA PRO A 20 -1.76 -44.75 -14.57
C PRO A 20 -2.26 -43.74 -13.53
N SER A 21 -3.06 -44.22 -12.58
CA SER A 21 -3.57 -43.43 -11.46
C SER A 21 -2.45 -42.98 -10.51
N PRO A 22 -2.55 -41.77 -9.93
CA PRO A 22 -1.57 -41.30 -8.94
C PRO A 22 -1.68 -42.10 -7.63
N PRO A 23 -0.56 -42.31 -6.91
CA PRO A 23 -0.56 -43.06 -5.66
C PRO A 23 -1.30 -42.30 -4.54
N PRO A 24 -1.95 -43.01 -3.60
CA PRO A 24 -2.66 -42.38 -2.49
C PRO A 24 -1.69 -41.70 -1.49
N PRO A 25 -2.16 -40.64 -0.79
CA PRO A 25 -1.35 -39.93 0.19
C PRO A 25 -1.00 -40.83 1.38
N ARG A 26 0.28 -40.84 1.78
CA ARG A 26 0.77 -41.56 2.96
C ARG A 26 0.15 -41.00 4.23
N SER A 27 -0.53 -41.85 4.99
CA SER A 27 -1.02 -41.55 6.33
C SER A 27 0.15 -41.27 7.27
N ARG A 28 0.18 -40.06 7.85
CA ARG A 28 1.06 -39.76 8.99
C ARG A 28 0.46 -40.45 10.22
N SER A 29 1.13 -41.50 10.68
CA SER A 29 0.91 -42.08 12.00
C SER A 29 1.13 -40.99 13.07
N LEU A 30 0.07 -40.65 13.79
CA LEU A 30 0.12 -39.89 15.03
C LEU A 30 0.85 -40.77 16.06
N LYS A 31 2.12 -40.47 16.32
CA LYS A 31 2.81 -40.98 17.49
C LYS A 31 2.35 -40.16 18.69
N THR A 32 1.53 -40.80 19.50
CA THR A 32 1.19 -40.43 20.88
C THR A 32 2.48 -40.21 21.67
N PHE A 33 2.79 -38.96 22.02
CA PHE A 33 3.82 -38.68 23.02
C PHE A 33 3.20 -38.82 24.40
N ALA A 34 3.60 -39.89 25.09
CA ALA A 34 3.30 -40.12 26.48
C ALA A 34 4.00 -39.06 27.35
N LEU A 35 3.23 -38.44 28.24
CA LEU A 35 3.74 -37.72 29.41
C LEU A 35 4.51 -38.70 30.30
N VAL A 36 5.79 -38.42 30.52
CA VAL A 36 6.56 -38.99 31.63
C VAL A 36 7.26 -37.83 32.37
N PRO A 37 7.09 -37.71 33.70
CA PRO A 37 7.67 -36.64 34.50
C PRO A 37 9.11 -37.00 34.91
N SER A 38 9.95 -36.00 35.12
CA SER A 38 11.31 -36.16 35.66
C SER A 38 11.76 -34.84 36.32
N PRO A 39 12.69 -34.90 37.30
CA PRO A 39 12.45 -34.31 38.62
C PRO A 39 13.25 -33.04 38.92
N CYS A 40 12.88 -32.44 40.07
CA CYS A 40 13.61 -31.44 40.85
C CYS A 40 15.14 -31.53 40.77
N SER A 41 15.82 -30.37 40.71
CA SER A 41 16.37 -29.71 41.92
C SER A 41 17.53 -28.78 41.54
N SER A 42 17.44 -27.52 41.99
CA SER A 42 18.52 -26.63 42.49
C SER A 42 17.99 -25.19 42.42
N CYS A 43 17.62 -24.61 43.56
CA CYS A 43 18.48 -23.73 44.37
C CYS A 43 19.09 -22.59 43.55
N PHE A 44 18.58 -21.37 43.72
CA PHE A 44 19.31 -20.31 44.43
C PHE A 44 18.39 -19.11 44.66
N ALA A 45 18.28 -18.73 45.93
CA ALA A 45 17.59 -17.54 46.39
C ALA A 45 18.34 -16.27 45.98
N SER A 46 17.60 -15.21 45.67
CA SER A 46 18.10 -13.86 45.90
C SER A 46 16.95 -12.97 46.35
N LEU A 47 17.07 -12.52 47.59
CA LEU A 47 16.25 -11.51 48.24
C LEU A 47 16.34 -10.21 47.45
N TYR A 48 15.22 -9.50 47.25
CA TYR A 48 15.22 -8.07 47.51
C TYR A 48 13.89 -7.61 48.11
N CYS A 49 14.07 -6.91 49.22
CA CYS A 49 13.10 -6.51 50.21
C CYS A 49 12.10 -5.46 49.70
N ILE A 50 10.89 -5.58 50.24
CA ILE A 50 9.87 -4.54 50.33
C ILE A 50 10.43 -3.41 51.21
N TYR A 51 10.55 -2.20 50.66
CA TYR A 51 10.68 -0.98 51.46
C TYR A 51 9.83 0.13 50.85
N ARG A 52 8.79 0.54 51.61
CA ARG A 52 7.87 1.62 51.30
C ARG A 52 8.24 2.81 52.19
N PRO A 53 8.74 3.94 51.66
CA PRO A 53 8.84 5.15 52.45
C PRO A 53 7.55 5.96 52.33
N SER A 54 6.99 6.25 53.50
CA SER A 54 5.93 7.23 53.70
C SER A 54 6.51 8.64 53.64
N GLY A 55 5.77 9.56 53.02
CA GLY A 55 5.81 10.98 53.35
C GLY A 55 6.53 11.89 52.36
N LEU A 56 5.77 12.48 51.44
CA LEU A 56 5.93 13.87 50.99
C LEU A 56 4.55 14.34 50.47
N ARG A 57 3.93 15.29 51.20
CA ARG A 57 2.68 15.95 50.81
C ARG A 57 2.99 17.03 49.79
N PHE A 58 2.45 16.91 48.57
CA PHE A 58 2.39 18.02 47.62
C PHE A 58 1.03 18.74 47.76
N PRO A 59 0.99 20.08 47.85
CA PRO A 59 -0.26 20.82 47.89
C PRO A 59 -0.92 20.79 46.51
N LEU A 60 -2.15 20.25 46.46
CA LEU A 60 -3.01 20.33 45.28
C LEU A 60 -3.55 21.76 45.17
N THR A 61 -2.99 22.56 44.25
CA THR A 61 -3.63 23.79 43.79
C THR A 61 -4.74 23.44 42.79
N PRO A 62 -5.98 23.96 42.96
CA PRO A 62 -7.05 23.71 42.00
C PRO A 62 -6.79 24.46 40.68
N PRO A 63 -7.09 23.89 39.51
CA PRO A 63 -7.02 24.61 38.25
C PRO A 63 -8.10 25.71 38.19
N LYS A 64 -7.69 26.90 37.73
CA LYS A 64 -8.56 28.06 37.52
C LYS A 64 -9.68 27.71 36.53
N LYS A 65 -10.92 28.07 36.87
CA LYS A 65 -12.09 27.98 35.99
C LYS A 65 -11.86 28.84 34.74
N GLY A 66 -11.52 28.19 33.62
CA GLY A 66 -11.59 28.78 32.29
C GLY A 66 -13.06 28.92 31.86
N ALA A 67 -13.37 30.00 31.17
CA ALA A 67 -14.71 30.39 30.75
C ALA A 67 -15.48 29.26 30.04
N LEU A 68 -16.74 29.07 30.48
CA LEU A 68 -17.73 28.24 29.80
C LEU A 68 -17.90 28.73 28.35
N ARG A 69 -17.38 27.97 27.39
CA ARG A 69 -17.88 28.05 26.01
C ARG A 69 -19.32 27.55 26.04
N GLN A 70 -20.25 28.41 25.61
CA GLN A 70 -21.64 28.05 25.40
C GLN A 70 -21.70 26.84 24.47
N ALA A 71 -22.21 25.72 25.00
CA ALA A 71 -22.63 24.60 24.18
C ALA A 71 -23.81 25.08 23.34
N SER A 72 -23.58 25.33 22.05
CA SER A 72 -24.68 25.49 21.10
C SER A 72 -25.43 24.17 21.04
N ALA A 73 -26.73 24.21 21.34
CA ALA A 73 -27.60 23.04 21.29
C ALA A 73 -27.47 22.36 19.92
N SER A 74 -27.00 21.12 19.92
CA SER A 74 -27.01 20.27 18.74
C SER A 74 -28.45 19.95 18.38
N ALA A 75 -28.88 20.38 17.19
CA ALA A 75 -30.13 19.97 16.58
C ALA A 75 -30.18 18.42 16.48
N PRO A 76 -31.38 17.81 16.52
CA PRO A 76 -31.53 16.36 16.53
C PRO A 76 -30.93 15.74 15.26
N PHE A 77 -30.23 14.64 15.49
CA PHE A 77 -29.57 13.78 14.51
C PHE A 77 -30.60 13.24 13.52
N VAL A 78 -30.64 13.80 12.32
CA VAL A 78 -31.25 13.17 11.15
C VAL A 78 -30.09 12.59 10.36
N ALA A 79 -29.99 11.26 10.31
CA ALA A 79 -29.13 10.58 9.36
C ALA A 79 -29.55 11.07 7.96
N ALA A 80 -28.77 11.99 7.38
CA ALA A 80 -29.00 12.42 6.01
C ALA A 80 -28.89 11.18 5.13
N ALA A 81 -30.00 10.80 4.50
CA ALA A 81 -30.00 9.75 3.51
C ALA A 81 -28.93 10.13 2.47
N LEU A 82 -27.91 9.29 2.32
CA LEU A 82 -26.87 9.46 1.32
C LEU A 82 -27.54 9.75 -0.03
N GLY A 83 -27.14 10.86 -0.68
CA GLY A 83 -27.76 11.30 -1.93
C GLY A 83 -27.68 10.21 -3.01
N LYS A 84 -28.72 10.11 -3.84
CA LYS A 84 -28.76 9.20 -4.99
C LYS A 84 -27.82 9.65 -6.10
N LEU A 85 -27.54 8.76 -7.07
CA LEU A 85 -26.69 9.10 -8.22
C LEU A 85 -27.31 10.22 -9.06
N SER A 86 -28.63 10.24 -9.18
CA SER A 86 -29.40 11.29 -9.86
C SER A 86 -29.27 12.65 -9.17
N ASP A 87 -29.25 12.69 -7.85
CA ASP A 87 -29.21 13.92 -7.04
C ASP A 87 -27.81 14.57 -7.03
N ALA A 88 -26.75 13.80 -7.29
CA ALA A 88 -25.37 14.30 -7.26
C ALA A 88 -25.04 15.16 -8.49
N GLU A 89 -24.37 16.30 -8.23
CA GLU A 89 -23.91 17.24 -9.25
C GLU A 89 -22.74 16.67 -10.05
N LEU A 90 -22.77 16.84 -11.37
CA LEU A 90 -21.69 16.42 -12.27
C LEU A 90 -20.63 17.52 -12.37
N VAL A 91 -19.43 17.24 -11.90
CA VAL A 91 -18.31 18.19 -11.86
C VAL A 91 -17.22 17.74 -12.84
N PRO A 92 -16.73 18.62 -13.73
CA PRO A 92 -15.65 18.25 -14.65
C PRO A 92 -14.32 18.14 -13.89
N VAL A 93 -13.56 17.10 -14.20
CA VAL A 93 -12.23 16.83 -13.62
C VAL A 93 -11.21 17.73 -14.33
N PRO A 94 -10.53 18.63 -13.61
CA PRO A 94 -9.51 19.48 -14.21
C PRO A 94 -8.31 18.63 -14.64
N LYS A 95 -7.78 18.91 -15.84
CA LYS A 95 -6.65 18.19 -16.42
C LYS A 95 -5.29 18.86 -16.10
N GLY A 96 -5.30 20.05 -15.51
CA GLY A 96 -4.11 20.82 -15.17
C GLY A 96 -3.47 20.41 -13.83
N PRO A 97 -2.13 20.47 -13.69
CA PRO A 97 -1.47 20.27 -12.41
C PRO A 97 -1.86 21.38 -11.42
N GLY A 98 -2.36 21.00 -10.24
CA GLY A 98 -2.68 21.93 -9.14
C GLY A 98 -4.11 22.50 -9.10
N GLU A 99 -4.95 22.24 -10.09
CA GLU A 99 -6.35 22.71 -10.12
C GLU A 99 -7.34 21.82 -9.33
N LEU A 100 -6.88 20.65 -8.85
CA LEU A 100 -7.70 19.75 -8.04
C LEU A 100 -7.82 20.24 -6.59
N ASP A 101 -6.84 21.02 -6.12
CA ASP A 101 -6.77 21.55 -4.76
C ASP A 101 -7.79 22.69 -4.60
N GLY A 102 -9.02 22.34 -4.22
CA GLY A 102 -10.09 23.29 -3.90
C GLY A 102 -11.40 23.07 -4.64
N LYS A 103 -11.42 22.28 -5.73
CA LYS A 103 -12.66 21.95 -6.45
C LYS A 103 -13.36 20.72 -5.89
N PHE A 104 -12.60 19.76 -5.37
CA PHE A 104 -13.13 18.59 -4.70
C PHE A 104 -12.81 18.66 -3.22
N THR A 105 -13.84 18.53 -2.39
CA THR A 105 -13.67 18.47 -0.94
C THR A 105 -12.90 17.20 -0.56
N SER A 106 -11.92 17.36 0.33
CA SER A 106 -11.21 16.23 0.94
C SER A 106 -12.09 15.59 2.00
N GLY A 107 -13.08 14.82 1.55
CA GLY A 107 -14.02 14.11 2.41
C GLY A 107 -14.18 12.66 2.00
N ALA A 108 -14.81 11.90 2.88
CA ALA A 108 -15.12 10.50 2.66
C ALA A 108 -16.51 10.36 2.02
N GLY A 109 -16.69 9.36 1.16
CA GLY A 109 -17.98 9.14 0.49
C GLY A 109 -17.89 8.29 -0.77
N VAL A 110 -18.92 8.42 -1.59
CA VAL A 110 -19.12 7.70 -2.84
C VAL A 110 -18.94 8.65 -4.02
N TYR A 111 -18.37 8.15 -5.11
CA TYR A 111 -18.20 8.90 -6.33
C TYR A 111 -18.37 8.02 -7.56
N GLY A 112 -18.82 8.63 -8.65
CA GLY A 112 -19.01 8.03 -9.97
C GLY A 112 -18.16 8.76 -10.98
N VAL A 113 -17.45 8.03 -11.83
CA VAL A 113 -16.56 8.58 -12.85
C VAL A 113 -17.15 8.36 -14.23
N TYR A 114 -17.16 9.42 -15.02
CA TYR A 114 -17.74 9.47 -16.35
C TYR A 114 -16.67 9.84 -17.38
N ASP A 115 -16.78 9.24 -18.56
CA ASP A 115 -15.93 9.55 -19.71
C ASP A 115 -16.37 10.83 -20.43
N LYS A 116 -15.75 11.10 -21.58
CA LYS A 116 -16.04 12.28 -22.41
C LYS A 116 -17.40 12.19 -23.12
N GLU A 117 -17.93 10.98 -23.32
CA GLU A 117 -19.25 10.72 -23.88
C GLU A 117 -20.37 10.92 -22.83
N GLY A 118 -20.02 10.93 -21.55
CA GLY A 118 -20.96 11.05 -20.44
C GLY A 118 -21.47 9.70 -19.93
N ASP A 119 -20.82 8.61 -20.30
CA ASP A 119 -21.14 7.26 -19.83
C ASP A 119 -20.43 6.98 -18.50
N LEU A 120 -21.15 6.31 -17.59
CA LEU A 120 -20.62 5.96 -16.27
C LEU A 120 -19.65 4.77 -16.39
N GLN A 121 -18.37 5.04 -16.11
CA GLN A 121 -17.31 4.05 -16.24
C GLN A 121 -17.02 3.32 -14.92
N PHE A 122 -17.16 4.00 -13.78
CA PHE A 122 -16.78 3.44 -12.48
C PHE A 122 -17.53 4.10 -11.32
N ILE A 123 -17.92 3.31 -10.32
CA ILE A 123 -18.40 3.78 -9.01
C ILE A 123 -17.44 3.30 -7.92
N GLY A 124 -16.91 4.22 -7.13
CA GLY A 124 -15.98 3.95 -6.04
C GLY A 124 -16.40 4.57 -4.71
N ILE A 125 -15.76 4.11 -3.63
CA ILE A 125 -15.81 4.73 -2.31
C ILE A 125 -14.40 5.03 -1.82
N SER A 126 -14.24 6.15 -1.12
CA SER A 126 -12.95 6.54 -0.56
C SER A 126 -13.13 7.30 0.74
N ARG A 127 -12.12 7.25 1.62
CA ARG A 127 -12.01 8.16 2.77
C ARG A 127 -11.52 9.56 2.38
N ASN A 128 -10.94 9.66 1.18
CA ASN A 128 -10.57 10.93 0.56
C ASN A 128 -10.88 10.82 -0.94
N ILE A 129 -12.04 11.35 -1.33
CA ILE A 129 -12.52 11.28 -2.72
C ILE A 129 -11.61 12.07 -3.65
N ALA A 130 -11.17 13.27 -3.24
CA ALA A 130 -10.27 14.11 -4.02
C ALA A 130 -8.97 13.37 -4.41
N SER A 131 -8.30 12.71 -3.46
CA SER A 131 -7.08 11.92 -3.75
C SER A 131 -7.34 10.74 -4.69
N SER A 132 -8.52 10.11 -4.57
CA SER A 132 -8.88 8.98 -5.43
C SER A 132 -9.13 9.44 -6.86
N ILE A 133 -9.90 10.52 -7.05
CA ILE A 133 -10.16 11.12 -8.37
C ILE A 133 -8.86 11.61 -9.00
N ALA A 134 -8.01 12.28 -8.22
CA ALA A 134 -6.70 12.72 -8.67
C ALA A 134 -5.86 11.54 -9.18
N SER A 135 -5.89 10.40 -8.50
CA SER A 135 -5.21 9.19 -8.93
C SER A 135 -5.79 8.65 -10.24
N HIS A 136 -7.12 8.51 -10.32
CA HIS A 136 -7.79 8.03 -11.54
C HIS A 136 -7.52 8.93 -12.73
N SER A 137 -7.57 10.25 -12.56
CA SER A 137 -7.28 11.22 -13.63
C SER A 137 -5.86 11.08 -14.20
N LYS A 138 -4.90 10.61 -13.38
CA LYS A 138 -3.52 10.35 -13.81
C LYS A 138 -3.37 9.02 -14.52
N PHE A 139 -4.05 7.96 -14.06
CA PHE A 139 -3.87 6.60 -14.60
C PHE A 139 -4.78 6.27 -15.79
N VAL A 140 -5.97 6.86 -15.84
CA VAL A 140 -6.97 6.67 -16.90
C VAL A 140 -7.56 8.01 -17.34
N PRO A 141 -6.74 8.92 -17.91
CA PRO A 141 -7.18 10.26 -18.28
C PRO A 141 -8.31 10.27 -19.32
N ASP A 142 -8.39 9.24 -20.18
CA ASP A 142 -9.42 9.14 -21.22
C ASP A 142 -10.81 8.79 -20.65
N LEU A 143 -10.86 8.06 -19.54
CA LEU A 143 -12.10 7.60 -18.90
C LEU A 143 -12.52 8.48 -17.72
N CYS A 144 -11.68 9.43 -17.28
CA CYS A 144 -11.90 10.28 -16.12
C CYS A 144 -12.10 11.74 -16.56
N HIS A 145 -13.24 12.04 -17.18
CA HIS A 145 -13.57 13.36 -17.70
C HIS A 145 -14.39 14.19 -16.71
N SER A 146 -15.41 13.58 -16.12
CA SER A 146 -16.28 14.22 -15.13
C SER A 146 -16.65 13.24 -14.03
N VAL A 147 -17.06 13.76 -12.88
CA VAL A 147 -17.35 12.96 -11.69
C VAL A 147 -18.59 13.48 -10.99
N LYS A 148 -19.37 12.55 -10.44
CA LYS A 148 -20.39 12.85 -9.43
C LYS A 148 -19.85 12.44 -8.08
N VAL A 149 -20.09 13.26 -7.05
CA VAL A 149 -19.59 13.03 -5.70
C VAL A 149 -20.73 13.20 -4.70
N SER A 150 -20.79 12.31 -3.71
CA SER A 150 -21.65 12.44 -2.54
C SER A 150 -20.81 12.15 -1.30
N LEU A 151 -20.68 13.18 -0.45
CA LEU A 151 -19.92 13.12 0.79
C LEU A 151 -20.78 12.53 1.90
N VAL A 152 -20.13 11.90 2.87
CA VAL A 152 -20.75 11.53 4.14
C VAL A 152 -20.30 12.53 5.19
N ASP A 153 -21.26 13.22 5.79
CA ASP A 153 -21.01 14.27 6.80
C ASP A 153 -20.59 13.73 8.18
N GLU A 154 -20.14 12.47 8.25
CA GLU A 154 -19.65 11.85 9.47
C GLU A 154 -18.15 12.10 9.65
N VAL A 155 -17.74 12.49 10.86
CA VAL A 155 -16.35 12.77 11.23
C VAL A 155 -15.44 11.55 10.96
N GLU A 156 -16.00 10.34 11.11
CA GLU A 156 -15.38 9.09 10.67
C GLU A 156 -16.49 8.17 10.13
N PRO A 157 -16.71 8.12 8.81
CA PRO A 157 -17.80 7.33 8.28
C PRO A 157 -17.50 5.84 8.38
N ASP A 158 -18.47 5.10 8.91
CA ASP A 158 -18.36 3.65 9.01
C ASP A 158 -18.33 3.01 7.61
N ARG A 159 -17.61 1.89 7.50
CA ARG A 159 -17.50 1.13 6.25
C ARG A 159 -18.87 0.71 5.73
N THR A 160 -19.83 0.43 6.61
CA THR A 160 -21.18 0.02 6.19
C THR A 160 -21.92 1.14 5.49
N VAL A 161 -21.83 2.37 5.98
CA VAL A 161 -22.45 3.57 5.39
C VAL A 161 -21.93 3.78 3.98
N LEU A 162 -20.60 3.78 3.80
CA LEU A 162 -19.97 3.90 2.48
C LEU A 162 -20.39 2.76 1.53
N THR A 163 -20.42 1.53 2.04
CA THR A 163 -20.81 0.36 1.24
C THR A 163 -22.27 0.45 0.79
N ASN A 164 -23.15 0.96 1.65
CA ASN A 164 -24.57 1.13 1.32
C ASN A 164 -24.78 2.26 0.31
N ALA A 165 -24.05 3.38 0.43
CA ALA A 165 -24.05 4.45 -0.58
C ALA A 165 -23.65 3.90 -1.95
N TRP A 166 -22.56 3.12 -1.99
CA TRP A 166 -22.07 2.47 -3.20
C TRP A 166 -23.11 1.53 -3.81
N LYS A 167 -23.74 0.67 -3.00
CA LYS A 167 -24.81 -0.23 -3.46
C LYS A 167 -25.99 0.55 -4.04
N SER A 168 -26.42 1.63 -3.38
CA SER A 168 -27.50 2.48 -3.87
C SER A 168 -27.20 3.06 -5.24
N TRP A 169 -25.98 3.56 -5.46
CA TRP A 169 -25.58 4.12 -6.76
C TRP A 169 -25.47 3.04 -7.85
N MET A 170 -24.96 1.86 -7.49
CA MET A 170 -24.88 0.72 -8.40
C MET A 170 -26.27 0.22 -8.81
N GLU A 171 -27.19 0.05 -7.87
CA GLU A 171 -28.58 -0.39 -8.12
C GLU A 171 -29.33 0.61 -9.01
N GLU A 172 -29.19 1.90 -8.76
CA GLU A 172 -29.79 2.95 -9.58
C GLU A 172 -29.27 2.92 -11.02
N HIS A 173 -27.95 2.80 -11.20
CA HIS A 173 -27.37 2.69 -12.53
C HIS A 173 -27.80 1.42 -13.26
N ILE A 174 -27.71 0.26 -12.60
CA ILE A 174 -28.11 -1.03 -13.19
C ILE A 174 -29.61 -1.02 -13.52
N SER A 175 -30.45 -0.42 -12.68
CA SER A 175 -31.88 -0.30 -12.97
C SER A 175 -32.17 0.60 -14.17
N ALA A 176 -31.32 1.60 -14.44
CA ALA A 176 -31.49 2.51 -15.57
C ALA A 176 -30.92 1.96 -16.89
N THR A 177 -29.75 1.31 -16.84
CA THR A 177 -29.00 0.88 -18.04
C THR A 177 -29.05 -0.63 -18.30
N GLY A 178 -29.40 -1.42 -17.29
CA GLY A 178 -29.34 -2.88 -17.31
C GLY A 178 -27.92 -3.45 -17.26
N LYS A 179 -26.88 -2.62 -17.06
CA LYS A 179 -25.47 -3.03 -17.11
C LYS A 179 -24.72 -2.55 -15.87
N VAL A 180 -23.66 -3.29 -15.53
CA VAL A 180 -22.68 -2.88 -14.52
C VAL A 180 -21.71 -1.89 -15.18
N PRO A 181 -21.24 -0.83 -14.49
CA PRO A 181 -20.20 0.03 -15.05
C PRO A 181 -18.95 -0.80 -15.38
N PRO A 182 -18.31 -0.60 -16.55
CA PRO A 182 -17.18 -1.42 -17.00
C PRO A 182 -16.06 -1.56 -15.96
N GLY A 183 -15.78 -0.50 -15.20
CA GLY A 183 -14.76 -0.47 -14.15
C GLY A 183 -15.09 -1.28 -12.89
N ASN A 184 -16.34 -1.69 -12.71
CA ASN A 184 -16.82 -2.47 -11.58
C ASN A 184 -17.09 -3.94 -11.94
N GLU A 185 -16.89 -4.34 -13.19
CA GLU A 185 -17.00 -5.73 -13.63
C GLU A 185 -15.93 -6.62 -12.99
N SER A 186 -16.27 -7.88 -12.75
CA SER A 186 -15.34 -8.85 -12.17
C SER A 186 -14.14 -9.07 -13.11
N GLY A 187 -12.93 -8.92 -12.58
CA GLY A 187 -11.68 -9.05 -13.33
C GLY A 187 -11.15 -7.75 -13.94
N ASN A 188 -11.96 -6.69 -14.04
CA ASN A 188 -11.47 -5.37 -14.42
C ASN A 188 -10.79 -4.69 -13.23
N ASN A 189 -9.47 -4.56 -13.30
CA ASN A 189 -8.66 -3.92 -12.26
C ASN A 189 -8.14 -2.53 -12.67
N THR A 190 -8.71 -1.93 -13.71
CA THR A 190 -8.23 -0.66 -14.29
C THR A 190 -8.23 0.47 -13.24
N TRP A 191 -9.29 0.54 -12.43
CA TRP A 191 -9.50 1.59 -11.43
C TRP A 191 -8.91 1.27 -10.05
N VAL A 192 -8.58 0.00 -9.80
CA VAL A 192 -8.11 -0.48 -8.48
C VAL A 192 -6.61 -0.78 -8.49
N ARG A 193 -5.98 -0.80 -9.67
CA ARG A 193 -4.53 -1.02 -9.80
C ARG A 193 -3.78 0.07 -9.05
N ARG A 194 -3.01 -0.37 -8.06
CA ARG A 194 -1.98 0.49 -7.46
C ARG A 194 -0.93 0.78 -8.54
N PRO A 195 -0.38 2.01 -8.61
CA PRO A 195 0.81 2.26 -9.40
C PRO A 195 1.84 1.17 -9.10
N GLN A 196 2.38 0.56 -10.16
CA GLN A 196 3.49 -0.37 -10.00
C GLN A 196 4.66 0.42 -9.44
N LYS A 197 5.02 0.13 -8.19
CA LYS A 197 6.21 0.72 -7.57
C LYS A 197 7.43 0.26 -8.38
N LYS A 198 8.40 1.16 -8.61
CA LYS A 198 9.67 0.78 -9.26
C LYS A 198 10.26 -0.43 -8.50
N PRO A 199 10.76 -1.46 -9.22
CA PRO A 199 11.40 -2.60 -8.58
C PRO A 199 12.69 -2.15 -7.89
N ASP A 200 13.05 -2.82 -6.80
CA ASP A 200 14.34 -2.59 -6.14
C ASP A 200 15.49 -3.09 -7.02
N LEU A 201 16.60 -2.34 -7.03
CA LEU A 201 17.78 -2.69 -7.79
C LEU A 201 18.52 -3.87 -7.15
N ARG A 202 19.07 -4.69 -8.03
CA ARG A 202 19.89 -5.85 -7.72
C ARG A 202 21.31 -5.57 -8.18
N LEU A 203 22.27 -5.55 -7.27
CA LEU A 203 23.66 -5.21 -7.58
C LEU A 203 24.45 -6.40 -8.11
N MET A 204 23.98 -7.61 -7.83
CA MET A 204 24.63 -8.85 -8.22
C MET A 204 23.66 -9.73 -9.01
N PRO A 205 24.17 -10.54 -9.97
CA PRO A 205 23.35 -11.49 -10.72
C PRO A 205 22.92 -12.71 -9.86
N GLY A 206 23.52 -12.91 -8.68
CA GLY A 206 23.17 -13.95 -7.73
C GLY A 206 24.32 -14.28 -6.76
N ARG A 207 24.01 -14.93 -5.64
CA ARG A 207 24.96 -15.19 -4.54
C ARG A 207 26.22 -15.94 -4.95
N ASN A 208 26.10 -16.90 -5.87
CA ASN A 208 27.21 -17.80 -6.24
C ASN A 208 28.02 -17.29 -7.44
N VAL A 209 27.82 -16.04 -7.85
CA VAL A 209 28.56 -15.43 -8.95
C VAL A 209 29.68 -14.58 -8.40
N GLN A 210 30.90 -14.85 -8.84
CA GLN A 210 32.07 -14.10 -8.43
C GLN A 210 32.06 -12.71 -9.08
N LEU A 211 32.10 -11.65 -8.27
CA LEU A 211 32.13 -10.30 -8.78
C LEU A 211 33.49 -9.99 -9.41
N THR A 212 33.47 -9.36 -10.59
CA THR A 212 34.67 -8.87 -11.26
C THR A 212 35.29 -7.65 -10.56
N VAL A 213 34.50 -6.92 -9.78
CA VAL A 213 34.91 -5.71 -9.06
C VAL A 213 34.50 -5.78 -7.58
N PRO A 214 35.20 -5.06 -6.68
CA PRO A 214 34.78 -4.90 -5.30
C PRO A 214 33.38 -4.29 -5.16
N LEU A 215 32.67 -4.65 -4.09
CA LEU A 215 31.29 -4.21 -3.87
C LEU A 215 31.21 -2.70 -3.62
N GLU A 216 32.22 -2.12 -2.98
CA GLU A 216 32.35 -0.69 -2.74
C GLU A 216 32.40 0.10 -4.06
N GLN A 217 33.04 -0.44 -5.10
CA GLN A 217 33.06 0.19 -6.42
C GLN A 217 31.70 0.10 -7.14
N LEU A 218 30.92 -0.96 -6.87
CA LEU A 218 29.54 -1.04 -7.36
C LEU A 218 28.65 0.00 -6.68
N ILE A 219 28.78 0.16 -5.37
CA ILE A 219 28.08 1.19 -4.60
C ILE A 219 28.45 2.58 -5.12
N ASP A 220 29.75 2.88 -5.26
CA ASP A 220 30.25 4.17 -5.74
C ASP A 220 29.70 4.52 -7.13
N ARG A 221 29.72 3.56 -8.06
CA ARG A 221 29.13 3.75 -9.39
C ARG A 221 27.62 4.00 -9.32
N LEU A 222 26.90 3.21 -8.53
CA LEU A 222 25.45 3.34 -8.41
C LEU A 222 25.04 4.72 -7.89
N VAL A 223 25.66 5.19 -6.80
CA VAL A 223 25.29 6.46 -6.18
C VAL A 223 25.68 7.67 -7.02
N LYS A 224 26.69 7.54 -7.88
CA LYS A 224 27.09 8.58 -8.84
C LYS A 224 26.25 8.58 -10.11
N GLU A 225 25.84 7.41 -10.59
CA GLU A 225 25.03 7.28 -11.81
C GLU A 225 23.56 7.68 -11.57
N LYS A 226 23.00 7.32 -10.41
CA LYS A 226 21.61 7.60 -10.07
C LYS A 226 21.51 8.86 -9.22
N LYS A 227 20.58 9.75 -9.58
CA LYS A 227 20.36 11.02 -8.86
C LYS A 227 20.07 10.80 -7.37
N VAL A 228 19.18 9.87 -7.04
CA VAL A 228 18.81 9.55 -5.65
C VAL A 228 18.75 8.05 -5.48
N VAL A 229 19.44 7.53 -4.47
CA VAL A 229 19.46 6.10 -4.13
C VAL A 229 19.16 5.91 -2.64
N ALA A 230 18.16 5.10 -2.33
CA ALA A 230 17.78 4.75 -0.97
C ALA A 230 18.14 3.29 -0.67
N PHE A 231 19.11 3.09 0.22
CA PHE A 231 19.43 1.78 0.77
C PHE A 231 18.56 1.51 1.99
N ILE A 232 17.69 0.50 1.88
CA ILE A 232 16.62 0.23 2.84
C ILE A 232 16.67 -1.22 3.32
N LYS A 233 15.95 -1.52 4.42
CA LYS A 233 15.75 -2.86 4.93
C LYS A 233 14.41 -3.41 4.43
N GLY A 234 14.45 -4.44 3.61
CA GLY A 234 13.30 -4.90 2.83
C GLY A 234 13.16 -4.15 1.51
N SER A 235 12.04 -4.32 0.84
CA SER A 235 11.77 -3.74 -0.49
C SER A 235 10.92 -2.47 -0.40
N ARG A 236 10.87 -1.69 -1.49
CA ARG A 236 9.95 -0.54 -1.61
C ARG A 236 8.48 -0.94 -1.45
N SER A 237 8.14 -2.15 -1.89
CA SER A 237 6.79 -2.71 -1.82
C SER A 237 6.48 -3.36 -0.47
N ALA A 238 7.49 -3.91 0.22
CA ALA A 238 7.38 -4.58 1.50
C ALA A 238 8.57 -4.22 2.42
N PRO A 239 8.58 -3.01 3.00
CA PRO A 239 9.64 -2.60 3.93
C PRO A 239 9.57 -3.44 5.20
N LEU A 240 10.74 -3.89 5.67
CA LEU A 240 10.88 -4.74 6.87
C LEU A 240 11.30 -3.95 8.12
N CYS A 241 11.39 -2.62 8.01
CA CYS A 241 11.78 -1.73 9.08
C CYS A 241 10.97 -0.43 9.04
N GLY A 242 10.43 0.01 10.18
CA GLY A 242 9.63 1.24 10.28
C GLY A 242 10.39 2.50 9.84
N PHE A 243 11.71 2.56 10.07
CA PHE A 243 12.55 3.66 9.58
C PHE A 243 12.66 3.67 8.05
N SER A 244 12.81 2.49 7.43
CA SER A 244 12.80 2.36 5.97
C SER A 244 11.45 2.73 5.37
N GLN A 245 10.36 2.29 5.99
CA GLN A 245 9.00 2.67 5.57
C GLN A 245 8.78 4.19 5.66
N ARG A 246 9.29 4.85 6.71
CA ARG A 246 9.21 6.30 6.86
C ARG A 246 9.96 7.03 5.74
N VAL A 247 11.19 6.66 5.45
CA VAL A 247 11.97 7.28 4.35
C VAL A 247 11.29 7.10 3.00
N ILE A 248 10.82 5.89 2.68
CA ILE A 248 10.03 5.62 1.47
C ILE A 248 8.82 6.57 1.39
N GLY A 249 8.05 6.66 2.48
CA GLY A 249 6.87 7.52 2.54
C GLY A 249 7.19 9.00 2.35
N ILE A 250 8.28 9.50 2.93
CA ILE A 250 8.73 10.89 2.75
C ILE A 250 9.10 11.16 1.29
N LEU A 251 9.93 10.30 0.68
CA LEU A 251 10.35 10.46 -0.72
C LEU A 251 9.16 10.40 -1.68
N GLU A 252 8.23 9.45 -1.47
CA GLU A 252 7.01 9.33 -2.27
C GLU A 252 6.06 10.52 -2.09
N ALA A 253 5.90 11.03 -0.86
CA ALA A 253 5.04 12.19 -0.57
C ALA A 253 5.56 13.48 -1.22
N HIS A 254 6.88 13.62 -1.33
CA HIS A 254 7.51 14.75 -2.01
C HIS A 254 7.68 14.51 -3.53
N GLY A 255 7.16 13.41 -4.08
CA GLY A 255 7.26 13.11 -5.50
C GLY A 255 8.70 12.97 -6.01
N ILE A 256 9.64 12.63 -5.13
CA ILE A 256 11.06 12.48 -5.48
C ILE A 256 11.22 11.17 -6.23
N ASP A 257 11.85 11.20 -7.41
CA ASP A 257 12.24 9.99 -8.11
C ASP A 257 13.53 9.43 -7.53
N TYR A 258 13.52 8.15 -7.15
CA TYR A 258 14.66 7.48 -6.53
C TYR A 258 14.71 6.00 -6.91
N GLU A 259 15.90 5.44 -6.82
CA GLU A 259 16.14 4.00 -6.88
C GLU A 259 16.27 3.44 -5.46
N SER A 260 15.78 2.21 -5.24
CA SER A 260 15.88 1.57 -3.92
C SER A 260 16.65 0.27 -4.01
N VAL A 261 17.40 -0.05 -2.94
CA VAL A 261 18.19 -1.27 -2.84
C VAL A 261 17.93 -1.91 -1.48
N ASP A 262 17.53 -3.19 -1.47
CA ASP A 262 17.36 -3.94 -0.23
C ASP A 262 18.72 -4.44 0.27
N VAL A 263 19.16 -3.95 1.42
CA VAL A 263 20.42 -4.36 2.05
C VAL A 263 20.33 -5.71 2.76
N LEU A 264 19.14 -6.29 2.87
CA LEU A 264 18.88 -7.61 3.44
C LEU A 264 18.74 -8.70 2.38
N ASP A 265 18.79 -8.34 1.09
CA ASP A 265 18.73 -9.31 -0.01
C ASP A 265 20.05 -10.09 -0.11
N GLU A 266 20.08 -11.24 0.54
CA GLU A 266 21.25 -12.11 0.57
C GLU A 266 21.44 -12.91 -0.75
N GLU A 267 20.51 -12.84 -1.72
CA GLU A 267 20.64 -13.50 -3.02
C GLU A 267 21.27 -12.56 -4.04
N TYR A 268 20.80 -11.32 -4.11
CA TYR A 268 21.20 -10.35 -5.14
C TYR A 268 22.06 -9.20 -4.61
N ASN A 269 22.18 -9.03 -3.29
CA ASN A 269 22.95 -7.95 -2.64
C ASN A 269 23.80 -8.48 -1.46
N TYR A 270 24.36 -9.69 -1.60
CA TYR A 270 25.15 -10.34 -0.56
C TYR A 270 26.32 -9.46 -0.08
N GLY A 271 26.43 -9.27 1.25
CA GLY A 271 27.49 -8.46 1.86
C GLY A 271 27.29 -6.93 1.75
N LEU A 272 26.26 -6.46 1.04
CA LEU A 272 26.01 -5.02 0.81
C LEU A 272 25.89 -4.24 2.12
N ARG A 273 25.21 -4.81 3.11
CA ARG A 273 24.96 -4.12 4.39
C ARG A 273 26.25 -3.71 5.10
N GLU A 274 27.27 -4.57 5.13
CA GLU A 274 28.53 -4.28 5.83
C GLU A 274 29.48 -3.44 4.98
N ALA A 275 29.53 -3.71 3.67
CA ALA A 275 30.29 -2.88 2.72
C ALA A 275 29.81 -1.42 2.73
N LEU A 276 28.49 -1.21 2.75
CA LEU A 276 27.90 0.11 2.71
C LEU A 276 28.15 0.91 3.99
N LYS A 277 28.12 0.29 5.18
CA LYS A 277 28.51 0.96 6.44
C LYS A 277 29.96 1.48 6.38
N SER A 278 30.84 0.69 5.79
CA SER A 278 32.27 1.02 5.66
C SER A 278 32.48 2.12 4.62
N TYR A 279 31.81 2.01 3.47
CA TYR A 279 31.86 2.99 2.38
C TYR A 279 31.35 4.37 2.82
N SER A 280 30.21 4.42 3.52
CA SER A 280 29.56 5.67 3.89
C SER A 280 30.01 6.23 5.25
N ASN A 281 30.83 5.46 5.98
CA ASN A 281 31.16 5.71 7.38
C ASN A 281 29.90 5.97 8.24
N TRP A 282 28.81 5.27 7.94
CA TRP A 282 27.51 5.46 8.58
C TRP A 282 26.95 4.13 9.12
N PRO A 283 26.63 4.02 10.43
CA PRO A 283 26.34 2.72 11.05
C PRO A 283 24.90 2.22 10.89
N THR A 284 23.95 3.11 10.57
CA THR A 284 22.50 2.81 10.59
C THR A 284 21.87 2.75 9.20
N PHE A 285 20.65 2.23 9.14
CA PHE A 285 19.83 2.15 7.93
C PHE A 285 18.41 2.63 8.26
N PRO A 286 17.70 3.25 7.32
CA PRO A 286 18.06 3.47 5.90
C PRO A 286 19.20 4.49 5.69
N GLN A 287 19.84 4.46 4.53
CA GLN A 287 20.82 5.46 4.07
C GLN A 287 20.38 6.02 2.71
N VAL A 288 20.28 7.34 2.60
CA VAL A 288 19.88 8.01 1.36
C VAL A 288 21.06 8.77 0.78
N PHE A 289 21.36 8.50 -0.48
CA PHE A 289 22.36 9.19 -1.27
C PHE A 289 21.70 10.07 -2.32
N ALA A 290 22.31 11.21 -2.59
CA ALA A 290 21.92 12.11 -3.65
C ALA A 290 23.16 12.65 -4.38
N ASN A 291 23.17 12.57 -5.70
CA ASN A 291 24.25 13.06 -6.56
C ASN A 291 25.65 12.56 -6.11
N GLY A 292 25.74 11.30 -5.71
CA GLY A 292 26.99 10.67 -5.25
C GLY A 292 27.32 10.86 -3.77
N GLU A 293 26.61 11.70 -3.03
CA GLU A 293 26.90 12.03 -1.63
C GLU A 293 25.87 11.46 -0.66
N LEU A 294 26.30 11.09 0.54
CA LEU A 294 25.40 10.65 1.62
C LEU A 294 24.64 11.86 2.16
N VAL A 295 23.32 11.85 2.02
CA VAL A 295 22.44 12.86 2.62
C VAL A 295 22.19 12.55 4.09
N GLY A 296 21.92 11.28 4.40
CA GLY A 296 21.76 10.83 5.79
C GLY A 296 20.83 9.63 5.96
N GLY A 297 20.49 9.38 7.23
CA GLY A 297 19.54 8.34 7.64
C GLY A 297 18.11 8.85 7.82
N CYS A 298 17.26 8.04 8.45
CA CYS A 298 15.83 8.36 8.61
C CYS A 298 15.57 9.69 9.31
N ASP A 299 16.29 10.01 10.37
CA ASP A 299 16.04 11.21 11.17
C ASP A 299 16.39 12.49 10.42
N ILE A 300 17.53 12.49 9.70
CA ILE A 300 17.96 13.63 8.87
C ILE A 300 16.96 13.87 7.74
N ILE A 301 16.56 12.82 7.02
CA ILE A 301 15.59 12.92 5.93
C ILE A 301 14.22 13.40 6.45
N SER A 302 13.83 12.97 7.64
CA SER A 302 12.58 13.43 8.28
C SER A 302 12.67 14.91 8.64
N SER A 303 13.78 15.36 9.24
CA SER A 303 14.00 16.77 9.58
C SER A 303 14.04 17.66 8.34
N MET A 304 14.73 17.25 7.28
CA MET A 304 14.80 18.02 6.03
C MET A 304 13.44 18.12 5.32
N ALA A 305 12.58 17.11 5.47
CA ALA A 305 11.22 17.15 4.94
C ALA A 305 10.37 18.17 5.69
N GLU A 306 10.50 18.24 7.01
CA GLU A 306 9.78 19.20 7.86
C GLU A 306 10.24 20.64 7.63
N THR A 307 11.54 20.87 7.38
CA THR A 307 12.08 22.21 7.10
C THR A 307 11.90 22.64 5.63
N GLY A 308 11.49 21.75 4.74
CA GLY A 308 11.36 22.01 3.30
C GLY A 308 12.68 21.99 2.52
N GLU A 309 13.80 21.74 3.18
CA GLU A 309 15.13 21.64 2.54
C GLU A 309 15.24 20.43 1.61
N LEU A 310 14.50 19.35 1.92
CA LEU A 310 14.56 18.10 1.16
C LEU A 310 14.17 18.28 -0.32
N ALA A 311 13.09 19.03 -0.59
CA ALA A 311 12.63 19.29 -1.94
C ALA A 311 13.69 20.06 -2.75
N SER A 312 14.32 21.05 -2.12
CA SER A 312 15.36 21.87 -2.76
C SER A 312 16.63 21.08 -3.11
N LEU A 313 16.93 20.03 -2.34
CA LEU A 313 18.12 19.21 -2.52
C LEU A 313 17.88 18.03 -3.48
N LEU A 314 16.71 17.40 -3.43
CA LEU A 314 16.44 16.14 -4.16
C LEU A 314 15.57 16.29 -5.42
N GLN A 315 14.87 17.41 -5.63
CA GLN A 315 14.05 17.61 -6.84
C GLN A 315 14.79 18.33 -7.99
N LYS A 316 16.10 18.60 -7.85
CA LYS A 316 16.92 19.24 -8.90
C LYS A 316 17.39 18.27 -10.01
#